data_AF-A0A856MCQ7-F1
#
_entry.id   AF-A0A856MCQ7-F1
#
_cell.length_a   1.000
_cell.length_b   1.000
_cell.length_c   1.000
_cell.angle_alpha   90.00
_cell.angle_beta   90.00
_cell.angle_gamma   90.00
#
_symmetry.space_group_name_H-M   'P 1'
#
loop_
_entity.id
_entity.type
_entity.pdbx_description
1 polymer ?
#
loop_
_entity_poly.entity_id
_entity_poly.type
_entity_poly.pdbx_seq_one_letter_code
_entity_poly.pdbx_strand_id
1 'polypeptide(L)'
;MNSKQPISSQVTPAEYQLLLKLREQDPAQNPPKLRLSFGERIADQVATVMGSWRFIIAQSCFLAVWVILNVVAVVRHWDPYPFILLNLMLSFQAAYAAPIIMMSQNRQAAIDRQEAKHDYEINMKAELEIELLHDKITLLKEEEIAELIKLVQKQNQQIEQLKTFLIQR
;
A
#
# COMPACT_ATOMS: atom_id res chain seq x y z
N MET A 1 -27.64 -8.19 29.61
CA MET A 1 -26.17 -8.23 29.51
C MET A 1 -25.74 -9.64 29.19
N ASN A 2 -25.60 -9.97 27.90
CA ASN A 2 -25.22 -11.30 27.44
C ASN A 2 -23.72 -11.27 27.13
N SER A 3 -22.90 -11.68 28.08
CA SER A 3 -21.46 -11.78 27.91
C SER A 3 -21.13 -12.99 27.01
N LYS A 4 -21.04 -12.75 25.70
CA LYS A 4 -20.33 -13.67 24.82
C LYS A 4 -18.85 -13.60 25.20
N GLN A 5 -18.42 -14.54 26.03
CA GLN A 5 -17.02 -14.74 26.36
C GLN A 5 -16.22 -15.02 25.06
N PRO A 6 -14.96 -14.56 24.98
CA PRO A 6 -14.16 -14.69 23.76
C PRO A 6 -13.81 -16.17 23.52
N ILE A 7 -14.01 -16.58 22.27
CA ILE A 7 -13.93 -17.96 21.76
C ILE A 7 -12.47 -18.44 21.57
N SER A 8 -11.46 -17.67 21.99
CA SER A 8 -10.07 -17.89 21.56
C SER A 8 -9.17 -18.36 22.70
N SER A 9 -8.53 -19.52 22.50
CA SER A 9 -7.40 -20.01 23.30
C SER A 9 -6.03 -19.55 22.79
N GLN A 10 -5.95 -18.75 21.71
CA GLN A 10 -4.66 -18.37 21.08
C GLN A 10 -4.51 -16.87 20.76
N VAL A 11 -5.60 -16.14 20.46
CA VAL A 11 -5.62 -14.68 20.31
C VAL A 11 -5.60 -14.00 21.68
N THR A 12 -4.52 -13.25 21.93
CA THR A 12 -4.30 -12.48 23.17
C THR A 12 -5.39 -11.41 23.31
N PRO A 13 -5.87 -11.07 24.53
CA PRO A 13 -6.86 -10.02 24.72
C PRO A 13 -6.49 -8.68 24.05
N ALA A 14 -5.19 -8.39 23.89
CA ALA A 14 -4.67 -7.23 23.19
C ALA A 14 -4.96 -7.24 21.68
N GLU A 15 -4.84 -8.39 21.01
CA GLU A 15 -5.08 -8.56 19.57
C GLU A 15 -6.56 -8.42 19.25
N TYR A 16 -7.44 -8.91 20.13
CA TYR A 16 -8.88 -8.72 20.00
C TYR A 16 -9.29 -7.24 20.10
N GLN A 17 -8.67 -6.49 21.03
CA GLN A 17 -8.89 -5.04 21.15
C GLN A 17 -8.37 -4.29 19.92
N LEU A 18 -7.24 -4.73 19.37
CA LEU A 18 -6.67 -4.17 18.15
C LEU A 18 -7.61 -4.42 16.95
N LEU A 19 -8.14 -5.63 16.80
CA LEU A 19 -9.13 -5.98 15.80
C LEU A 19 -10.38 -5.11 15.89
N LEU A 20 -10.90 -4.84 17.09
CA LEU A 20 -12.06 -3.97 17.26
C LEU A 20 -11.76 -2.54 16.81
N LYS A 21 -10.58 -2.00 17.15
CA LYS A 21 -10.15 -0.68 16.65
C LYS A 21 -10.03 -0.64 15.12
N LEU A 22 -9.43 -1.67 14.52
CA LEU A 22 -9.30 -1.77 13.06
C LEU A 22 -10.63 -2.03 12.34
N ARG A 23 -11.61 -2.65 13.01
CA ARG A 23 -12.96 -2.82 12.49
C ARG A 23 -13.73 -1.50 12.48
N GLU A 24 -13.61 -0.70 13.55
CA GLU A 24 -14.25 0.62 13.61
C GLU A 24 -13.67 1.61 12.58
N GLN A 25 -12.36 1.54 12.32
CA GLN A 25 -11.69 2.49 11.42
C GLN A 25 -11.86 2.21 9.93
N ASP A 26 -12.49 1.08 9.55
CA ASP A 26 -12.59 0.55 8.18
C ASP A 26 -11.59 1.17 7.18
N PRO A 27 -10.29 0.84 7.33
CA PRO A 27 -9.24 1.47 6.55
C PRO A 27 -9.49 1.30 5.04
N ALA A 28 -10.05 0.16 4.61
CA ALA A 28 -10.33 -0.12 3.20
C ALA A 28 -11.36 0.85 2.58
N GLN A 29 -12.28 1.43 3.36
CA GLN A 29 -13.30 2.36 2.84
C GLN A 29 -12.86 3.82 2.85
N ASN A 30 -11.91 4.19 3.72
CA ASN A 30 -11.46 5.57 3.88
C ASN A 30 -9.97 5.71 3.61
N PRO A 31 -9.55 5.73 2.33
CA PRO A 31 -8.17 6.00 1.99
C PRO A 31 -7.79 7.41 2.49
N PRO A 32 -6.59 7.58 3.04
CA PRO A 32 -6.14 8.88 3.48
C PRO A 32 -6.09 9.87 2.32
N LYS A 33 -6.88 10.95 2.41
CA LYS A 33 -6.85 12.03 1.42
C LYS A 33 -5.75 13.02 1.79
N LEU A 34 -4.64 12.99 1.06
CA LEU A 34 -3.62 14.03 1.17
C LEU A 34 -4.17 15.37 0.65
N ARG A 35 -4.22 16.38 1.53
CA ARG A 35 -4.58 17.75 1.15
C ARG A 35 -3.34 18.44 0.62
N LEU A 36 -3.36 18.79 -0.67
CA LEU A 36 -2.25 19.47 -1.33
C LEU A 36 -2.26 20.97 -1.00
N SER A 37 -1.13 21.47 -0.51
CA SER A 37 -0.86 22.91 -0.45
C SER A 37 -0.66 23.49 -1.85
N PHE A 38 -0.91 24.80 -2.02
CA PHE A 38 -0.70 25.49 -3.30
C PHE A 38 0.74 25.34 -3.82
N GLY A 39 1.74 25.41 -2.94
CA GLY A 39 3.14 25.22 -3.33
C GLY A 39 3.43 23.81 -3.83
N GLU A 40 2.84 22.79 -3.19
CA GLU A 40 3.01 21.39 -3.58
C GLU A 40 2.34 21.09 -4.92
N ARG A 41 1.20 21.74 -5.22
CA ARG A 41 0.54 21.61 -6.53
C ARG A 41 1.40 22.18 -7.66
N ILE A 42 2.04 23.32 -7.44
CA ILE A 42 2.92 23.95 -8.43
C ILE A 42 4.18 23.10 -8.61
N ALA A 43 4.80 22.63 -7.52
CA ALA A 43 5.99 21.78 -7.59
C ALA A 43 5.74 20.51 -8.42
N ASP A 44 4.57 19.90 -8.31
CA ASP A 44 4.19 18.76 -9.14
C ASP A 44 4.03 19.05 -10.60
N GLN A 45 3.32 20.12 -10.91
CA GLN A 45 3.10 20.49 -12.30
C GLN A 45 4.44 20.77 -12.97
N VAL A 46 5.36 21.44 -12.26
CA VAL A 46 6.71 21.68 -12.76
C VAL A 46 7.52 20.38 -12.86
N ALA A 47 7.47 19.49 -11.86
CA ALA A 47 8.19 18.23 -11.87
C ALA A 47 7.70 17.28 -12.98
N THR A 48 6.38 17.18 -13.20
CA THR A 48 5.79 16.38 -14.28
C THR A 48 6.12 16.92 -15.66
N VAL A 49 6.22 18.24 -15.81
CA VAL A 49 6.68 18.87 -17.07
C VAL A 49 8.17 18.64 -17.28
N MET A 50 9.01 18.88 -16.27
CA MET A 50 10.47 18.69 -16.34
C MET A 50 10.88 17.22 -16.55
N GLY A 51 10.09 16.27 -16.04
CA GLY A 51 10.30 14.83 -16.21
C GLY A 51 9.79 14.24 -17.52
N SER A 52 9.17 15.04 -18.41
CA SER A 52 8.59 14.54 -19.65
C SER A 52 9.62 14.46 -20.79
N TRP A 53 9.62 13.36 -21.53
CA TRP A 53 10.42 13.21 -22.76
C TRP A 53 10.18 14.34 -23.78
N ARG A 54 8.95 14.87 -23.84
CA ARG A 54 8.60 15.99 -24.74
C ARG A 54 9.31 17.27 -24.35
N PHE A 55 9.49 17.52 -23.05
CA PHE A 55 10.19 18.70 -22.55
C PHE A 55 11.68 18.65 -22.88
N ILE A 56 12.32 17.48 -22.67
CA ILE A 56 13.74 17.28 -22.99
C ILE A 56 14.00 17.56 -24.48
N ILE A 57 13.18 16.98 -25.37
CA ILE A 57 13.32 17.18 -26.82
C ILE A 57 13.13 18.66 -27.20
N ALA A 58 12.08 19.31 -26.68
CA ALA A 58 11.83 20.72 -26.95
C ALA A 58 12.97 21.63 -26.46
N GLN A 59 13.51 21.38 -25.26
CA GLN A 59 14.65 22.10 -24.70
C GLN A 59 15.91 21.90 -25.54
N SER A 60 16.20 20.67 -25.96
CA SER A 60 17.34 20.36 -26.83
C SER A 60 17.23 21.05 -28.19
N CYS A 61 16.04 21.05 -28.81
CA CYS A 61 15.79 21.79 -30.05
C CYS A 61 15.97 23.29 -29.87
N PHE A 62 15.46 23.87 -28.77
CA PHE A 62 15.63 25.28 -28.46
C PHE A 62 17.11 25.66 -28.34
N LEU A 63 17.90 24.87 -27.59
CA LEU A 63 19.35 25.09 -27.45
C LEU A 63 20.06 24.96 -28.80
N ALA A 64 19.72 23.96 -29.62
CA ALA A 64 20.32 23.79 -30.95
C ALA A 64 20.01 24.98 -31.87
N VAL A 65 18.76 25.44 -31.91
CA VAL A 65 18.36 26.62 -32.69
C VAL A 65 19.08 27.88 -32.21
N TRP A 66 19.20 28.06 -30.89
CA TRP A 66 19.91 29.20 -30.30
C TRP A 66 21.38 29.25 -30.71
N VAL A 67 22.07 28.10 -30.66
CA VAL A 67 23.46 27.98 -31.09
C VAL A 67 23.61 28.26 -32.58
N ILE A 68 22.74 27.67 -33.43
CA ILE A 68 22.77 27.88 -34.88
C ILE A 68 22.56 29.36 -35.23
N LEU A 69 21.57 30.02 -34.62
CA LEU A 69 21.30 31.45 -34.86
C LEU A 69 22.49 32.32 -34.44
N ASN A 70 23.13 32.06 -33.30
CA ASN A 70 24.30 32.81 -32.86
C ASN A 70 25.53 32.60 -33.76
N VAL A 71 25.75 31.39 -34.26
CA VAL A 71 26.87 31.08 -35.16
C VAL A 71 26.67 31.68 -36.56
N VAL A 72 25.44 31.67 -37.07
CA VAL A 72 25.11 32.22 -38.41
C VAL A 72 25.08 33.75 -38.40
N ALA A 73 24.76 34.40 -37.29
CA ALA A 73 24.73 35.86 -37.14
C ALA A 73 26.13 36.49 -36.94
N VAL A 74 27.08 36.18 -37.83
CA VAL A 74 28.51 36.56 -37.81
C VAL A 74 28.79 38.07 -37.64
N VAL A 75 27.83 38.95 -37.94
CA VAL A 75 28.04 40.42 -37.96
C VAL A 75 27.63 41.12 -36.66
N ARG A 76 26.86 40.48 -35.77
CA ARG A 76 26.39 41.06 -34.49
C ARG A 76 26.37 40.02 -33.36
N HIS A 77 27.51 39.39 -33.08
CA HIS A 77 27.69 38.40 -32.00
C HIS A 77 27.02 38.85 -30.69
N TRP A 78 25.81 38.32 -30.41
CA TRP A 78 25.06 38.64 -29.20
C TRP A 78 25.53 37.78 -28.01
N ASP A 79 26.04 36.57 -28.30
CA ASP A 79 26.69 35.68 -27.33
C ASP A 79 27.95 35.03 -27.96
N PRO A 80 29.11 35.72 -27.93
CA PRO A 80 30.38 35.19 -28.44
C PRO A 80 30.81 33.91 -27.71
N TYR A 81 31.58 33.05 -28.37
CA TYR A 81 32.22 31.89 -27.73
C TYR A 81 33.00 32.36 -26.49
N PRO A 82 32.72 31.88 -25.26
CA PRO A 82 32.14 30.59 -24.86
C PRO A 82 30.66 30.58 -24.39
N PHE A 83 29.76 31.35 -25.03
CA PHE A 83 28.31 31.41 -24.73
C PHE A 83 27.97 31.73 -23.27
N ILE A 84 28.42 32.89 -22.78
CA ILE A 84 28.30 33.26 -21.36
C ILE A 84 26.85 33.40 -20.91
N LEU A 85 25.96 33.89 -21.78
CA LEU A 85 24.55 34.10 -21.45
C LEU A 85 23.80 32.77 -21.35
N LEU A 86 24.06 31.86 -22.30
CA LEU A 86 23.48 30.52 -22.27
C LEU A 86 23.95 29.74 -21.04
N ASN A 87 25.25 29.84 -20.71
CA ASN A 87 25.79 29.21 -19.52
C ASN A 87 25.16 29.75 -18.21
N LEU A 88 24.99 31.07 -18.11
CA LEU A 88 24.32 31.70 -16.96
C LEU A 88 22.86 31.24 -16.84
N MET A 89 22.13 31.22 -17.95
CA MET A 89 20.73 30.80 -17.99
C MET A 89 20.57 29.33 -17.58
N LEU A 90 21.40 28.43 -18.10
CA LEU A 90 21.36 27.02 -17.73
C LEU A 90 21.73 26.79 -16.26
N SER A 91 22.70 27.54 -15.73
CA SER A 91 23.09 27.48 -14.32
C SER A 91 21.95 27.90 -13.40
N PHE A 92 21.26 28.99 -13.74
CA PHE A 92 20.07 29.43 -13.01
C PHE A 92 18.92 28.41 -13.11
N GLN A 93 18.67 27.88 -14.31
CA GLN A 93 17.67 26.84 -14.54
C GLN A 93 17.93 25.62 -13.66
N ALA A 94 19.17 25.12 -13.60
CA ALA A 94 19.53 23.98 -12.76
C ALA A 94 19.38 24.28 -11.27
N ALA A 95 19.78 25.49 -10.82
CA ALA A 95 19.66 25.92 -9.43
C ALA A 95 18.22 25.95 -8.92
N TYR A 96 17.24 26.29 -9.77
CA TYR A 96 15.82 26.24 -9.44
C TYR A 96 15.20 24.87 -9.65
N ALA A 97 15.66 24.10 -10.64
CA ALA A 97 15.14 22.77 -10.92
C ALA A 97 15.43 21.79 -9.76
N ALA A 98 16.65 21.79 -9.21
CA ALA A 98 17.04 20.82 -8.20
C ALA A 98 16.17 20.86 -6.91
N PRO A 99 15.90 22.02 -6.28
CA PRO A 99 14.99 22.09 -5.12
C PRO A 99 13.55 21.69 -5.46
N ILE A 100 13.04 22.06 -6.63
CA ILE A 100 11.68 21.69 -7.05
C ILE A 100 11.56 20.18 -7.22
N ILE A 101 12.55 19.55 -7.86
CA ILE A 101 12.63 18.10 -8.00
C ILE A 101 12.70 17.45 -6.62
N MET A 102 13.55 17.95 -5.71
CA MET A 102 13.68 17.42 -4.35
C MET A 102 12.38 17.57 -3.53
N MET A 103 11.65 18.69 -3.69
CA MET A 103 10.35 18.89 -3.05
C MET A 103 9.31 17.89 -3.57
N SER A 104 9.25 17.68 -4.89
CA SER A 104 8.36 16.68 -5.49
C SER A 104 8.71 15.26 -5.02
N GLN A 105 10.00 14.92 -4.96
CA GLN A 105 10.49 13.62 -4.46
C GLN A 105 10.18 13.39 -2.98
N ASN A 106 10.50 14.35 -2.10
CA ASN A 106 10.21 14.24 -0.67
C ASN A 106 8.73 14.02 -0.41
N ARG A 107 7.89 14.67 -1.22
CA ARG A 107 6.46 14.55 -1.12
C ARG A 107 5.95 13.22 -1.67
N GLN A 108 6.45 12.75 -2.80
CA GLN A 108 6.13 11.41 -3.30
C GLN A 108 6.50 10.34 -2.26
N ALA A 109 7.69 10.44 -1.66
CA ALA A 109 8.11 9.53 -0.59
C ALA A 109 7.20 9.60 0.66
N ALA A 110 6.63 10.76 0.97
CA ALA A 110 5.66 10.90 2.05
C ALA A 110 4.32 10.20 1.73
N ILE A 111 3.84 10.31 0.48
CA ILE A 111 2.66 9.60 -0.02
C ILE A 111 2.90 8.09 0.02
N ASP A 112 3.99 7.62 -0.57
CA ASP A 112 4.34 6.20 -0.63
C ASP A 112 4.46 5.61 0.78
N ARG A 113 5.03 6.36 1.74
CA ARG A 113 5.12 5.95 3.14
C ARG A 113 3.75 5.87 3.82
N GLN A 114 2.82 6.74 3.47
CA GLN A 114 1.47 6.72 4.02
C GLN A 114 0.65 5.57 3.45
N GLU A 115 0.76 5.31 2.15
CA GLU A 115 0.15 4.15 1.49
C GLU A 115 0.71 2.84 2.07
N ALA A 116 2.03 2.72 2.22
CA ALA A 116 2.64 1.54 2.83
C ALA A 116 2.18 1.27 4.27
N LYS A 117 1.96 2.32 5.08
CA LYS A 117 1.37 2.16 6.42
C LYS A 117 -0.07 1.68 6.37
N HIS A 118 -0.84 2.23 5.43
CA HIS A 118 -2.24 1.86 5.26
C HIS A 118 -2.40 0.41 4.81
N ASP A 119 -1.61 -0.02 3.82
CA ASP A 119 -1.57 -1.40 3.34
C ASP A 119 -1.16 -2.37 4.45
N TYR A 120 -0.20 -1.96 5.30
CA TYR A 120 0.20 -2.73 6.46
C TYR A 120 -0.96 -2.92 7.46
N GLU A 121 -1.73 -1.88 7.76
CA GLU A 121 -2.90 -1.96 8.64
C GLU A 121 -3.99 -2.87 8.08
N ILE A 122 -4.24 -2.83 6.76
CA ILE A 122 -5.20 -3.71 6.08
C ILE A 122 -4.73 -5.17 6.15
N ASN A 123 -3.46 -5.43 5.85
CA ASN A 123 -2.89 -6.78 5.87
C ASN A 123 -2.91 -7.38 7.28
N MET A 124 -2.53 -6.61 8.30
CA MET A 124 -2.62 -7.02 9.70
C MET A 124 -4.06 -7.38 10.09
N LYS A 125 -5.03 -6.56 9.71
CA LYS A 125 -6.45 -6.84 9.96
C LYS A 125 -6.88 -8.14 9.28
N ALA A 126 -6.50 -8.33 8.02
CA ALA A 126 -6.85 -9.52 7.26
C ALA A 126 -6.25 -10.79 7.87
N GLU A 127 -4.99 -10.73 8.31
CA GLU A 127 -4.31 -11.84 9.00
C GLU A 127 -5.05 -12.23 10.28
N LEU A 128 -5.37 -11.26 11.14
CA LEU A 128 -6.10 -11.50 12.39
C LEU A 128 -7.55 -11.99 12.15
N GLU A 129 -8.23 -11.51 11.10
CA GLU A 129 -9.55 -12.02 10.72
C GLU A 129 -9.49 -13.46 10.22
N ILE A 130 -8.45 -13.83 9.46
CA ILE A 130 -8.22 -15.21 9.01
C ILE A 130 -7.95 -16.12 10.20
N GLU A 131 -7.11 -15.70 11.15
CA GLU A 131 -6.81 -16.47 12.36
C GLU A 131 -8.09 -16.72 13.18
N LEU A 132 -8.90 -15.68 13.41
CA LEU A 132 -10.18 -15.83 14.09
C LEU A 132 -11.17 -16.75 13.35
N LEU A 133 -11.17 -16.73 12.02
CA LEU A 133 -11.98 -17.65 11.23
C LEU A 133 -11.47 -19.08 11.36
N HIS A 134 -10.15 -19.27 11.34
CA HIS A 134 -9.52 -20.57 11.53
C HIS A 134 -9.88 -21.18 12.89
N ASP A 135 -9.77 -20.40 13.96
CA ASP A 135 -10.16 -20.83 15.31
C ASP A 135 -11.62 -21.26 15.39
N LYS A 136 -12.53 -20.45 14.82
CA LYS A 136 -13.96 -20.79 14.79
C LYS A 136 -14.23 -22.08 14.02
N ILE A 137 -13.53 -22.30 12.91
CA ILE A 137 -13.66 -23.53 12.11
C ILE A 137 -13.16 -24.73 12.93
N THR A 138 -12.01 -24.60 13.59
CA THR A 138 -11.44 -25.67 14.42
C THR A 138 -12.38 -26.06 15.55
N LEU A 139 -12.97 -25.09 16.25
CA LEU A 139 -13.94 -25.37 17.33
C LEU A 139 -15.19 -26.08 16.83
N LEU A 140 -15.79 -25.61 15.73
CA LEU A 140 -16.95 -26.29 15.12
C LEU A 140 -16.58 -27.71 14.68
N LYS A 141 -15.38 -27.91 14.16
CA LYS A 141 -14.88 -29.24 13.78
C LYS A 141 -14.70 -30.15 14.98
N GLU A 142 -14.18 -29.66 16.09
CA GLU A 142 -14.04 -30.45 17.32
C GLU A 142 -15.39 -30.91 17.86
N GLU A 143 -16.40 -30.04 17.87
CA GLU A 143 -17.78 -30.39 18.26
C GLU A 143 -18.38 -31.46 17.33
N GLU A 144 -18.30 -31.27 16.01
CA GLU A 144 -18.77 -32.25 15.02
C GLU A 144 -18.07 -33.60 15.17
N ILE A 145 -16.73 -33.60 15.32
CA ILE A 145 -15.94 -34.83 15.48
C ILE A 145 -16.33 -35.55 16.78
N ALA A 146 -16.51 -34.82 17.88
CA ALA A 146 -16.93 -35.41 19.15
C ALA A 146 -18.32 -36.05 19.06
N GLU A 147 -19.27 -35.44 18.34
CA GLU A 147 -20.58 -36.03 18.08
C GLU A 147 -20.49 -37.29 17.22
N LEU A 148 -19.70 -37.26 16.15
CA LEU A 148 -19.46 -38.43 15.30
C LEU A 148 -18.84 -39.59 16.08
N ILE A 149 -17.87 -39.32 16.94
CA ILE A 149 -17.26 -40.35 17.82
C ILE A 149 -18.30 -40.97 18.74
N LYS A 150 -19.16 -40.16 19.38
CA LYS A 150 -20.26 -40.67 20.23
C LYS A 150 -21.23 -41.56 19.44
N LEU A 151 -21.58 -41.17 18.21
CA LEU A 151 -22.46 -41.94 17.35
C LEU A 151 -21.83 -43.30 17.00
N VAL A 152 -20.55 -43.33 16.60
CA VAL A 152 -19.81 -44.56 16.28
C VAL A 152 -19.71 -45.48 17.50
N GLN A 153 -19.41 -44.94 18.68
CA GLN A 153 -19.36 -45.72 19.92
C GLN A 153 -20.71 -46.37 20.24
N LYS A 154 -21.81 -45.60 20.08
CA LYS A 154 -23.16 -46.11 20.30
C LYS A 154 -23.53 -47.23 19.33
N GLN A 155 -23.17 -47.10 18.04
CA GLN A 155 -23.37 -48.17 17.06
C GLN A 155 -22.59 -49.44 17.42
N ASN A 156 -21.33 -49.31 17.82
CA ASN A 156 -20.52 -50.46 18.25
C ASN A 156 -21.12 -51.17 19.48
N GLN A 157 -21.62 -50.42 20.47
CA GLN A 157 -22.31 -51.00 21.62
C GLN A 157 -23.57 -51.77 21.20
N GLN A 158 -24.37 -51.23 20.28
CA GLN A 158 -25.55 -51.92 19.76
C GLN A 158 -25.17 -53.22 19.02
N ILE A 159 -24.09 -53.21 18.24
CA ILE A 159 -23.58 -54.41 17.56
C ILE A 159 -23.18 -55.48 18.57
N GLU A 160 -22.45 -55.12 19.63
CA GLU A 160 -22.04 -56.07 20.67
C GLU A 160 -23.23 -56.61 21.47
N GLN A 161 -24.23 -55.78 21.76
CA GLN A 161 -25.48 -56.23 22.37
C GLN A 161 -26.21 -57.25 21.48
N LEU A 162 -26.33 -56.98 20.18
CA LEU A 162 -26.95 -57.90 19.21
C LEU A 162 -26.19 -59.24 19.13
N LYS A 163 -24.86 -59.20 19.07
CA LYS A 163 -24.04 -60.42 19.10
C LYS A 163 -24.30 -61.24 20.37
N THR A 164 -24.32 -60.58 21.52
CA THR A 164 -24.55 -61.25 22.81
C THR A 164 -25.93 -61.93 22.84
N PHE A 165 -26.97 -61.23 22.36
CA PHE A 165 -28.31 -61.80 22.22
C PHE A 165 -28.37 -63.01 21.28
N LEU A 166 -27.62 -62.99 20.18
CA LEU A 166 -27.57 -64.10 19.22
C LEU A 166 -26.81 -65.32 19.75
N ILE A 167 -25.79 -65.13 20.60
CA ILE A 167 -25.01 -66.23 21.20
C ILE A 167 -25.81 -66.95 22.31
N GLN A 168 -26.75 -66.25 22.95
CA GLN A 168 -27.51 -66.75 24.09
C GLN A 168 -28.79 -67.53 23.70
N ARG A 169 -29.08 -67.64 22.40
CA ARG A 169 -30.24 -68.35 21.82
C ARG A 169 -29.78 -69.59 21.07
#